data_AF-A0A7R9FCH7-F1
#
_entry.id   AF-A0A7R9FCH7-F1
#
_cell.length_a   1.000
_cell.length_b   1.000
_cell.length_c   1.000
_cell.angle_alpha   90.00
_cell.angle_beta   90.00
_cell.angle_gamma   90.00
#
_symmetry.space_group_name_H-M   'P 1'
#
loop_
_entity.id
_entity.type
_entity.pdbx_description
1 polymer ?
#
loop_
_entity_poly.entity_id
_entity_poly.type
_entity_poly.pdbx_seq_one_letter_code
_entity_poly.pdbx_strand_id
1 'polypeptide(L)'
;MQGYPLLGAEPRGLPPGKLLPEYLRDLGYTNRAIGKWHLGFYKRELTPTYRGFDSHLGYWTGFVSYYDYILQDKYKDGEFNGFDLRRNLTLARDLVGQYATDVFTDEAVRLISNHRETEPLFLYLAHLAPHAGNKGKLLEAPQEVVNKFDYITDPNRRTYA
;
A
#
# COMPACT_ATOMS: atom_id res chain seq x y z
N MET A 1 21.11 1.33 -3.42
CA MET A 1 20.24 2.41 -3.93
C MET A 1 19.80 3.28 -2.75
N GLN A 2 20.46 4.42 -2.53
CA GLN A 2 19.93 5.49 -1.69
C GLN A 2 19.77 6.69 -2.63
N GLY A 3 18.53 7.00 -2.98
CA GLY A 3 18.16 8.10 -3.87
C GLY A 3 16.79 8.61 -3.47
N TYR A 4 16.32 9.67 -4.13
CA TYR A 4 14.99 10.21 -3.87
C TYR A 4 13.90 9.15 -4.07
N PRO A 5 12.87 9.11 -3.19
CA PRO A 5 11.70 8.25 -3.34
C PRO A 5 11.07 8.34 -4.74
N LEU A 6 10.34 7.29 -5.13
CA LEU A 6 9.68 7.28 -6.42
C LEU A 6 8.44 8.18 -6.38
N LEU A 7 8.37 9.16 -7.28
CA LEU A 7 7.16 9.95 -7.48
C LEU A 7 6.12 9.12 -8.24
N GLY A 8 4.83 9.38 -8.01
CA GLY A 8 3.76 8.62 -8.66
C GLY A 8 3.77 8.71 -10.18
N ALA A 9 4.10 9.87 -10.74
CA ALA A 9 4.04 10.13 -12.19
C ALA A 9 5.41 10.05 -12.90
N GLU A 10 6.42 9.38 -12.35
CA GLU A 10 7.76 9.37 -12.96
C GLU A 10 8.13 8.04 -13.66
N PRO A 11 9.00 8.06 -14.69
CA PRO A 11 9.34 6.90 -15.50
C PRO A 11 10.44 6.01 -14.89
N ARG A 12 10.52 5.97 -13.55
CA ARG A 12 11.45 5.11 -12.80
C ARG A 12 10.70 3.93 -12.19
N GLY A 13 11.43 2.85 -11.96
CA GLY A 13 10.95 1.67 -11.27
C GLY A 13 12.10 0.77 -10.90
N LEU A 14 11.80 -0.32 -10.22
CA LEU A 14 12.80 -1.30 -9.85
C LEU A 14 13.50 -1.85 -11.11
N PRO A 15 14.85 -1.87 -11.16
CA PRO A 15 15.59 -2.37 -12.32
C PRO A 15 15.17 -3.79 -12.74
N PRO A 16 15.42 -4.19 -13.99
CA PRO A 16 15.17 -5.55 -14.44
C PRO A 16 15.85 -6.57 -13.54
N GLY A 17 15.11 -7.62 -13.19
CA GLY A 17 15.58 -8.66 -12.27
C GLY A 17 14.40 -9.41 -11.68
N LYS A 18 14.64 -10.69 -11.37
CA LYS A 18 13.64 -11.57 -10.76
C LYS A 18 13.47 -11.18 -9.28
N LEU A 19 12.24 -10.95 -8.86
CA LEU A 19 11.89 -10.67 -7.47
C LEU A 19 11.63 -11.96 -6.68
N LEU A 20 11.69 -11.87 -5.34
CA LEU A 20 11.35 -12.97 -4.44
C LEU A 20 10.06 -13.73 -4.81
N PRO A 21 8.88 -13.08 -5.02
CA PRO A 21 7.67 -13.79 -5.41
C PRO A 21 7.82 -14.56 -6.73
N GLU A 22 8.61 -14.06 -7.69
CA GLU A 22 8.84 -14.79 -8.93
C GLU A 22 9.68 -16.06 -8.70
N TYR A 23 10.63 -16.05 -7.75
CA TYR A 23 11.33 -17.27 -7.33
C TYR A 23 10.41 -18.24 -6.57
N LEU A 24 9.56 -17.71 -5.68
CA LEU A 24 8.61 -18.54 -4.92
C LEU A 24 7.54 -19.17 -5.81
N ARG A 25 7.15 -18.49 -6.89
CA ARG A 25 6.24 -19.05 -7.91
C ARG A 25 6.82 -20.31 -8.55
N ASP A 26 8.13 -20.33 -8.86
CA ASP A 26 8.78 -21.54 -9.40
C ASP A 26 8.72 -22.72 -8.43
N LEU A 27 8.57 -22.45 -7.13
CA LEU A 27 8.46 -23.45 -6.06
C LEU A 27 7.00 -23.81 -5.73
N GLY A 28 6.03 -23.31 -6.50
CA GLY A 28 4.61 -23.63 -6.33
C GLY A 28 3.86 -22.78 -5.29
N TYR A 29 4.42 -21.64 -4.86
CA TYR A 29 3.72 -20.73 -3.94
C TYR A 29 2.62 -19.96 -4.64
N THR A 30 1.49 -19.80 -3.94
CA THR A 30 0.53 -18.73 -4.21
C THR A 30 1.05 -17.45 -3.56
N ASN A 31 1.28 -16.42 -4.36
CA ASN A 31 1.87 -15.15 -3.91
C ASN A 31 0.80 -14.06 -3.86
N ARG A 32 0.59 -13.46 -2.68
CA ARG A 32 -0.38 -12.39 -2.46
C ARG A 32 0.33 -11.14 -1.95
N ALA A 33 0.01 -9.98 -2.52
CA ALA A 33 0.50 -8.69 -2.03
C ALA A 33 -0.64 -7.84 -1.50
N ILE A 34 -0.41 -7.11 -0.40
CA ILE A 34 -1.36 -6.19 0.18
C ILE A 34 -0.63 -4.90 0.58
N GLY A 35 -1.24 -3.75 0.30
CA GLY A 35 -0.78 -2.43 0.70
C GLY A 35 0.22 -1.82 -0.28
N LYS A 36 1.27 -1.19 0.24
CA LYS A 36 2.20 -0.34 -0.50
C LYS A 36 3.05 -1.12 -1.50
N TRP A 37 3.05 -0.68 -2.76
CA TRP A 37 4.01 -1.12 -3.77
C TRP A 37 5.24 -0.22 -3.85
N HIS A 38 5.11 0.99 -4.41
CA HIS A 38 6.17 2.00 -4.47
C HIS A 38 7.50 1.54 -5.11
N LEU A 39 7.44 0.58 -6.04
CA LEU A 39 8.59 0.08 -6.81
C LEU A 39 8.48 0.41 -8.32
N GLY A 40 7.68 1.44 -8.65
CA GLY A 40 7.42 1.92 -10.00
C GLY A 40 6.19 1.27 -10.63
N PHE A 41 5.46 2.05 -11.42
CA PHE A 41 4.22 1.59 -12.07
C PHE A 41 3.90 2.36 -13.36
N TYR A 42 4.86 3.13 -13.91
CA TYR A 42 4.65 3.88 -15.16
C TYR A 42 4.40 2.99 -16.38
N LYS A 43 4.77 1.70 -16.28
CA LYS A 43 4.39 0.64 -17.20
C LYS A 43 3.75 -0.51 -16.44
N ARG A 44 2.87 -1.25 -17.13
CA ARG A 44 2.14 -2.38 -16.57
C ARG A 44 3.08 -3.46 -16.02
N GLU A 45 4.22 -3.69 -16.66
CA GLU A 45 5.21 -4.70 -16.26
C GLU A 45 5.86 -4.40 -14.91
N LEU A 46 5.77 -3.16 -14.42
CA LEU A 46 6.32 -2.74 -13.14
C LEU A 46 5.30 -2.86 -12.00
N THR A 47 4.04 -3.15 -12.30
CA THR A 47 2.98 -3.30 -11.29
C THR A 47 3.09 -4.64 -10.55
N PRO A 48 2.54 -4.77 -9.33
CA PRO A 48 2.72 -5.97 -8.49
C PRO A 48 2.37 -7.29 -9.19
N THR A 49 1.24 -7.34 -9.90
CA THR A 49 0.76 -8.57 -10.55
C THR A 49 1.62 -9.00 -11.75
N TYR A 50 2.49 -8.12 -12.22
CA TYR A 50 3.48 -8.40 -13.27
C TYR A 50 4.86 -8.72 -12.70
N ARG A 51 5.01 -8.67 -11.37
CA ARG A 51 6.28 -8.84 -10.65
C ARG A 51 6.20 -10.00 -9.65
N GLY A 52 5.51 -11.07 -10.04
CA GLY A 52 5.46 -12.35 -9.34
C GLY A 52 4.28 -12.56 -8.39
N PHE A 53 3.48 -11.53 -8.11
CA PHE A 53 2.27 -11.68 -7.29
C PHE A 53 1.07 -12.12 -8.12
N ASP A 54 0.24 -12.99 -7.58
CA ASP A 54 -0.98 -13.48 -8.23
C ASP A 54 -2.17 -12.54 -7.99
N SER A 55 -2.13 -11.79 -6.89
CA SER A 55 -3.05 -10.67 -6.66
C SER A 55 -2.43 -9.56 -5.81
N HIS A 56 -3.00 -8.37 -5.95
CA HIS A 56 -2.66 -7.19 -5.14
C HIS A 56 -3.92 -6.43 -4.72
N LEU A 57 -4.04 -6.09 -3.43
CA LEU A 57 -4.96 -5.05 -2.97
C LEU A 57 -4.14 -3.97 -2.28
N GLY A 58 -4.12 -2.75 -2.81
CA GLY A 58 -3.38 -1.66 -2.19
C GLY A 58 -3.11 -0.50 -3.13
N TYR A 59 -2.07 0.28 -2.82
CA TYR A 59 -1.70 1.49 -3.54
C TYR A 59 -0.31 1.37 -4.14
N TRP A 60 -0.05 2.10 -5.22
CA TRP A 60 1.21 1.99 -5.97
C TRP A 60 2.22 3.10 -5.68
N THR A 61 1.73 4.23 -5.21
CA THR A 61 2.49 5.43 -4.84
C THR A 61 3.18 5.30 -3.47
N GLY A 62 3.92 6.34 -3.07
CA GLY A 62 4.67 6.35 -1.81
C GLY A 62 3.80 6.47 -0.56
N PHE A 63 2.68 7.17 -0.66
CA PHE A 63 1.72 7.40 0.43
C PHE A 63 0.37 7.80 -0.17
N VAL A 64 -0.69 7.66 0.62
CA VAL A 64 -2.03 8.15 0.32
C VAL A 64 -2.66 8.58 1.65
N SER A 65 -3.79 9.31 1.62
CA SER A 65 -4.59 9.48 2.83
C SER A 65 -5.25 8.16 3.23
N TYR A 66 -5.46 7.95 4.53
CA TYR A 66 -5.84 6.66 5.09
C TYR A 66 -7.30 6.27 4.85
N TYR A 67 -8.16 7.21 4.45
CA TYR A 67 -9.60 6.95 4.27
C TYR A 67 -10.08 7.13 2.83
N ASP A 68 -9.57 8.14 2.12
CA ASP A 68 -9.96 8.43 0.73
C ASP A 68 -8.98 7.88 -0.31
N TYR A 69 -7.80 7.44 0.14
CA TYR A 69 -6.72 6.90 -0.69
C TYR A 69 -6.25 7.85 -1.79
N ILE A 70 -6.41 9.15 -1.56
CA ILE A 70 -5.91 10.20 -2.46
C ILE A 70 -4.46 10.47 -2.09
N LEU A 71 -3.57 10.40 -3.07
CA LEU A 71 -2.23 11.02 -3.01
C LEU A 71 -2.39 12.51 -3.30
N GLN A 72 -1.74 13.36 -2.52
CA GLN A 72 -1.46 14.76 -2.85
C GLN A 72 0.05 14.97 -2.85
N ASP A 73 0.64 15.22 -4.02
CA ASP A 73 2.09 15.32 -4.17
C ASP A 73 2.49 16.49 -5.09
N LYS A 74 3.70 16.99 -4.92
CA LYS A 74 4.22 18.16 -5.64
C LYS A 74 5.28 17.73 -6.65
N TYR A 75 5.01 18.05 -7.90
CA TYR A 75 5.89 17.81 -9.04
C TYR A 75 6.46 19.14 -9.55
N LYS A 76 7.36 19.07 -10.54
CA LYS A 76 7.96 20.27 -11.15
C LYS A 76 6.89 21.22 -11.74
N ASP A 77 5.83 20.65 -12.29
CA ASP A 77 4.79 21.38 -13.02
C ASP A 77 3.56 21.75 -12.17
N GLY A 78 3.57 21.44 -10.86
CA GLY A 78 2.48 21.79 -9.94
C GLY A 78 2.15 20.72 -8.90
N GLU A 79 1.05 20.93 -8.19
CA GLU A 79 0.47 19.95 -7.27
C GLU A 79 -0.45 18.99 -8.04
N PHE A 80 -0.33 17.70 -7.76
CA PHE A 80 -1.12 16.65 -8.39
C PHE A 80 -1.81 15.81 -7.33
N ASN A 81 -3.11 15.63 -7.53
CA ASN A 81 -3.95 14.85 -6.64
C ASN A 81 -4.58 13.68 -7.41
N GLY A 82 -4.54 12.48 -6.85
CA GLY A 82 -5.04 11.30 -7.54
C GLY A 82 -5.43 10.18 -6.59
N PHE A 83 -6.56 9.52 -6.89
CA PHE A 83 -6.97 8.30 -6.19
C PHE A 83 -6.06 7.14 -6.58
N ASP A 84 -5.51 6.43 -5.58
CA ASP A 84 -4.58 5.34 -5.81
C ASP A 84 -4.84 4.15 -4.88
N LEU A 85 -6.05 3.59 -4.89
CA LEU A 85 -6.30 2.26 -4.31
C LEU A 85 -6.81 1.31 -5.38
N ARG A 86 -6.25 0.10 -5.42
CA ARG A 86 -6.44 -0.84 -6.52
C ARG A 86 -6.66 -2.26 -6.05
N ARG A 87 -7.52 -2.97 -6.77
CA ARG A 87 -7.58 -4.44 -6.80
C ARG A 87 -6.95 -4.89 -8.12
N ASN A 88 -5.74 -5.41 -8.05
CA ASN A 88 -4.89 -5.69 -9.21
C ASN A 88 -4.73 -4.42 -10.06
N LEU A 89 -5.27 -4.42 -11.29
CA LEU A 89 -5.18 -3.27 -12.20
C LEU A 89 -6.40 -2.33 -12.13
N THR A 90 -7.47 -2.69 -11.41
CA THR A 90 -8.70 -1.90 -11.34
C THR A 90 -8.76 -1.06 -10.07
N LEU A 91 -9.45 0.08 -10.13
CA LEU A 91 -9.62 0.97 -8.98
C LEU A 91 -10.59 0.36 -7.96
N ALA A 92 -10.25 0.41 -6.67
CA ALA A 92 -11.06 -0.11 -5.57
C ALA A 92 -11.82 1.02 -4.85
N ARG A 93 -12.67 1.75 -5.59
CA ARG A 93 -13.41 2.92 -5.06
C ARG A 93 -14.49 2.58 -4.04
N ASP A 94 -14.94 1.33 -4.02
CA ASP A 94 -15.87 0.76 -3.05
C ASP A 94 -15.33 0.75 -1.60
N LEU A 95 -14.02 0.90 -1.42
CA LEU A 95 -13.38 0.91 -0.10
C LEU A 95 -13.23 2.32 0.50
N VAL A 96 -13.60 3.37 -0.23
CA VAL A 96 -13.52 4.76 0.23
C VAL A 96 -14.31 4.94 1.52
N GLY A 97 -13.69 5.61 2.50
CA GLY A 97 -14.25 5.85 3.83
C GLY A 97 -13.87 4.78 4.87
N GLN A 98 -13.29 3.66 4.44
CA GLN A 98 -12.73 2.65 5.34
C GLN A 98 -11.28 2.99 5.69
N TYR A 99 -10.83 2.66 6.90
CA TYR A 99 -9.45 2.94 7.33
C TYR A 99 -8.47 1.96 6.68
N ALA A 100 -7.42 2.48 6.03
CA ALA A 100 -6.49 1.68 5.23
C ALA A 100 -5.84 0.51 5.99
N THR A 101 -5.49 0.71 7.26
CA THR A 101 -4.88 -0.35 8.09
C THR A 101 -5.85 -1.52 8.28
N ASP A 102 -7.12 -1.24 8.50
CA ASP A 102 -8.16 -2.25 8.69
C ASP A 102 -8.44 -2.96 7.37
N VAL A 103 -8.62 -2.21 6.27
CA VAL A 103 -8.80 -2.78 4.92
C VAL A 103 -7.69 -3.77 4.55
N PHE A 104 -6.43 -3.42 4.83
CA PHE A 104 -5.30 -4.32 4.54
C PHE A 104 -5.24 -5.52 5.47
N THR A 105 -5.60 -5.35 6.74
CA THR A 105 -5.67 -6.44 7.73
C THR A 105 -6.78 -7.42 7.38
N ASP A 106 -7.97 -6.92 7.06
CA ASP A 106 -9.14 -7.73 6.72
C ASP A 106 -8.90 -8.52 5.44
N GLU A 107 -8.25 -7.92 4.43
CA GLU A 107 -7.85 -8.64 3.23
C GLU A 107 -6.81 -9.73 3.53
N ALA A 108 -5.84 -9.46 4.43
CA ALA A 108 -4.86 -10.46 4.84
C ALA A 108 -5.54 -11.66 5.51
N VAL A 109 -6.43 -11.40 6.47
CA VAL A 109 -7.24 -12.43 7.14
C VAL A 109 -8.10 -13.19 6.13
N ARG A 110 -8.78 -12.49 5.21
CA ARG A 110 -9.60 -13.11 4.17
C ARG A 110 -8.76 -14.03 3.28
N LEU A 111 -7.58 -13.60 2.87
CA LEU A 111 -6.71 -14.40 2.01
C LEU A 111 -6.17 -15.63 2.72
N ILE A 112 -5.74 -15.50 3.99
CA ILE A 112 -5.27 -16.64 4.80
C ILE A 112 -6.41 -17.65 5.01
N SER A 113 -7.58 -17.18 5.43
CA SER A 113 -8.74 -18.05 5.73
C SER A 113 -9.30 -18.78 4.51
N ASN A 114 -9.12 -18.23 3.31
CA ASN A 114 -9.58 -18.85 2.05
C ASN A 114 -8.45 -19.56 1.29
N HIS A 115 -7.24 -19.63 1.86
CA HIS A 115 -6.10 -20.25 1.19
C HIS A 115 -6.21 -21.78 1.25
N ARG A 116 -5.83 -22.45 0.15
CA ARG A 116 -5.84 -23.91 0.10
C ARG A 116 -4.65 -24.46 0.87
N GLU A 117 -4.91 -25.29 1.89
CA GLU A 117 -3.85 -25.91 2.70
C GLU A 117 -2.89 -26.79 1.90
N THR A 118 -3.29 -27.24 0.72
CA THR A 118 -2.46 -28.07 -0.18
C THR A 118 -1.37 -27.29 -0.93
N GLU A 119 -1.40 -25.97 -0.89
CA GLU A 119 -0.45 -25.09 -1.60
C GLU A 119 0.24 -24.17 -0.57
N PRO A 120 1.54 -23.85 -0.71
CA PRO A 120 2.18 -22.89 0.19
C PRO A 120 1.74 -21.44 -0.15
N LEU A 121 1.56 -20.63 0.89
CA LEU A 121 1.21 -19.20 0.77
C LEU A 121 2.43 -18.33 1.05
N PHE A 122 2.67 -17.35 0.18
CA PHE A 122 3.51 -16.20 0.48
C PHE A 122 2.65 -14.93 0.50
N LEU A 123 2.61 -14.27 1.66
CA LEU A 123 1.88 -13.02 1.86
C LEU A 123 2.85 -11.87 2.11
N TYR A 124 2.89 -10.92 1.19
CA TYR A 124 3.56 -9.63 1.37
C TYR A 124 2.53 -8.60 1.86
N LEU A 125 2.58 -8.27 3.16
CA LEU A 125 1.71 -7.29 3.79
C LEU A 125 2.52 -6.02 4.12
N ALA A 126 2.31 -4.96 3.34
CA ALA A 126 3.00 -3.68 3.48
C ALA A 126 2.02 -2.57 3.84
N HIS A 127 1.73 -2.42 5.13
CA HIS A 127 0.81 -1.39 5.61
C HIS A 127 1.22 0.04 5.21
N LEU A 128 0.21 0.91 5.10
CA LEU A 128 0.41 2.36 5.03
C LEU A 128 0.91 2.90 6.37
N ALA A 129 0.36 2.39 7.48
CA ALA A 129 0.75 2.78 8.83
C ALA A 129 2.24 2.46 9.13
N PRO A 130 2.93 3.33 9.88
CA PRO A 130 2.50 4.61 10.44
C PRO A 130 3.00 5.80 9.61
N HIS A 131 3.12 5.64 8.28
CA HIS A 131 3.69 6.67 7.41
C HIS A 131 2.80 7.93 7.39
N ALA A 132 3.44 9.09 7.16
CA ALA A 132 2.71 10.33 7.00
C ALA A 132 1.78 10.30 5.77
N GLY A 133 0.57 10.83 5.92
CA GLY A 133 -0.39 11.05 4.84
C GLY A 133 -0.13 12.37 4.09
N ASN A 134 -1.22 12.99 3.62
CA ASN A 134 -1.14 14.23 2.86
C ASN A 134 -0.81 15.45 3.73
N LYS A 135 -0.29 16.51 3.11
CA LYS A 135 -0.06 17.80 3.77
C LYS A 135 -1.37 18.32 4.39
N GLY A 136 -1.28 18.83 5.63
CA GLY A 136 -2.44 19.28 6.40
C GLY A 136 -3.20 18.18 7.13
N LYS A 137 -2.97 16.90 6.79
CA LYS A 137 -3.52 15.73 7.48
C LYS A 137 -2.46 14.62 7.54
N LEU A 138 -1.33 14.95 8.16
CA LEU A 138 -0.12 14.11 8.12
C LEU A 138 -0.29 12.80 8.89
N LEU A 139 -1.11 12.76 9.93
CA LEU A 139 -1.34 11.56 10.72
C LEU A 139 -2.84 11.31 10.80
N GLU A 140 -3.24 10.07 10.52
CA GLU A 140 -4.63 9.65 10.50
C GLU A 140 -4.78 8.30 11.21
N ALA A 141 -5.68 8.26 12.17
CA ALA A 141 -6.08 7.05 12.87
C ALA A 141 -7.55 7.18 13.31
N PRO A 142 -8.25 6.05 13.55
CA PRO A 142 -9.62 6.09 14.08
C PRO A 142 -9.65 6.79 15.44
N GLN A 143 -10.62 7.69 15.63
CA GLN A 143 -10.64 8.57 16.80
C GLN A 143 -10.77 7.80 18.11
N GLU A 144 -11.52 6.70 18.10
CA GLU A 144 -11.68 5.79 19.23
C GLU A 144 -10.37 5.11 19.64
N VAL A 145 -9.41 4.95 18.73
CA VAL A 145 -8.06 4.45 19.04
C VAL A 145 -7.23 5.56 19.63
N VAL A 146 -7.22 6.75 19.01
CA VAL A 146 -6.50 7.93 19.51
C VAL A 146 -6.92 8.29 20.94
N ASN A 147 -8.22 8.17 21.25
CA ASN A 147 -8.78 8.47 22.57
C ASN A 147 -8.25 7.55 23.68
N LYS A 148 -7.72 6.36 23.37
CA LYS A 148 -7.11 5.44 24.36
C LYS A 148 -5.78 5.96 24.91
N PHE A 149 -5.19 6.95 24.23
CA PHE A 149 -3.87 7.51 24.55
C PHE A 149 -3.99 8.95 25.06
N ASP A 150 -5.07 9.28 25.77
CA ASP A 150 -5.33 10.63 26.30
C ASP A 150 -4.21 11.20 27.20
N TYR A 151 -3.45 10.32 27.84
CA TYR A 151 -2.25 10.63 28.63
C TYR A 151 -1.08 11.19 27.81
N ILE A 152 -1.05 11.00 26.48
CA ILE A 152 -0.05 11.58 25.59
C ILE A 152 -0.48 13.01 25.24
N THR A 153 0.20 14.01 25.77
CA THR A 153 -0.20 15.42 25.61
C THR A 153 0.05 15.98 24.20
N ASP A 154 1.08 15.52 23.51
CA ASP A 154 1.35 15.92 22.13
C ASP A 154 0.35 15.25 21.17
N PRO A 155 -0.48 16.02 20.44
CA PRO A 155 -1.57 15.46 19.63
C PRO A 155 -1.06 14.62 18.46
N ASN A 156 0.08 14.97 17.86
CA ASN A 156 0.66 14.20 16.76
C ASN A 156 1.18 12.85 17.27
N ARG A 157 1.88 12.85 18.40
CA ARG A 157 2.36 11.64 19.04
C ARG A 157 1.20 10.76 19.50
N ARG A 158 0.11 11.35 19.98
CA ARG A 158 -1.10 10.62 20.38
C ARG A 158 -1.73 9.91 19.17
N THR A 159 -1.87 10.60 18.05
CA THR A 159 -2.41 9.99 16.82
C THR A 159 -1.49 8.90 16.25
N TYR A 160 -0.18 9.02 16.45
CA TYR A 160 0.82 8.03 16.01
C TYR A 160 0.91 6.78 16.93
N ALA A 161 0.52 6.89 18.19
CA ALA A 161 0.79 5.90 19.24
C ALA A 161 -0.01 4.60 19.13
#